data_AF-A0A7K2MWH2-F1
#
_entry.id   AF-A0A7K2MWH2-F1
#
_cell.length_a   1.000
_cell.length_b   1.000
_cell.length_c   1.000
_cell.angle_alpha   90.00
_cell.angle_beta   90.00
_cell.angle_gamma   90.00
#
_symmetry.space_group_name_H-M   'P 1'
#
loop_
_entity.id
_entity.type
_entity.pdbx_description
1 polymer ?
#
loop_
_entity_poly.entity_id
_entity_poly.type
_entity_poly.pdbx_seq_one_letter_code
_entity_poly.pdbx_strand_id
1 'polypeptide(L)'
;MSNDPTAPVPAPVPVPDSPFRSEPGDRDLAPQFVLPLVVRIERAAPPARTDALETAARAVLVMLGDARSTGDGEWAQAMRDWQDARIRKVVRRARGAEWRRAEALPGITVTGKGAEVRVFPPVPLDGWPKDLARLQVSGTDLDDP
;
A
#
# COMPACT_ATOMS: atom_id res chain seq x y z
N MET A 1 21.72 -25.39 -60.86
CA MET A 1 21.89 -24.49 -59.71
C MET A 1 20.68 -23.56 -59.69
N SER A 2 19.65 -23.87 -58.90
CA SER A 2 18.50 -22.97 -58.67
C SER A 2 18.45 -22.68 -57.18
N ASN A 3 18.60 -21.40 -56.83
CA ASN A 3 18.42 -20.90 -55.47
C ASN A 3 16.94 -20.61 -55.23
N ASP A 4 16.44 -21.13 -54.11
CA ASP A 4 15.11 -20.84 -53.55
C ASP A 4 15.16 -19.49 -52.79
N PRO A 5 14.13 -18.63 -52.86
CA PRO A 5 14.14 -17.35 -52.14
C PRO A 5 13.67 -17.53 -50.70
N THR A 6 14.52 -17.11 -49.75
CA THR A 6 14.23 -17.06 -48.31
C THR A 6 13.06 -16.13 -48.00
N ALA A 7 12.03 -16.65 -47.35
CA ALA A 7 10.91 -15.87 -46.81
C ALA A 7 11.35 -14.96 -45.64
N PRO A 8 10.74 -13.77 -45.46
CA PRO A 8 11.13 -12.85 -44.41
C PRO A 8 10.71 -13.36 -43.02
N VAL A 9 11.62 -13.24 -42.06
CA VAL A 9 11.39 -13.58 -40.65
C VAL A 9 10.39 -12.59 -40.04
N PRO A 10 9.34 -13.04 -39.33
CA PRO A 10 8.39 -12.14 -38.68
C PRO A 10 9.07 -11.34 -37.56
N ALA A 11 8.71 -10.06 -37.45
CA ALA A 11 9.23 -9.17 -36.41
C ALA A 11 8.87 -9.70 -35.01
N PRO A 12 9.76 -9.53 -34.01
CA PRO A 12 9.50 -9.99 -32.66
C PRO A 12 8.28 -9.28 -32.07
N VAL A 13 7.31 -10.06 -31.59
CA VAL A 13 6.19 -9.59 -30.78
C VAL A 13 6.73 -8.99 -29.48
N PRO A 14 6.28 -7.78 -29.06
CA PRO A 14 6.71 -7.20 -27.81
C PRO A 14 6.22 -8.09 -26.66
N VAL A 15 7.16 -8.66 -25.92
CA VAL A 15 6.88 -9.44 -24.72
C VAL A 15 6.32 -8.52 -23.63
N PRO A 16 5.20 -8.86 -22.97
CA PRO A 16 4.71 -8.07 -21.85
C PRO A 16 5.75 -8.04 -20.73
N ASP A 17 5.86 -6.89 -20.05
CA ASP A 17 6.89 -6.67 -19.04
C ASP A 17 6.74 -7.65 -17.87
N SER A 18 7.77 -8.47 -17.67
CA SER A 18 7.82 -9.45 -16.59
C SER A 18 8.06 -8.76 -15.24
N PRO A 19 7.29 -9.06 -14.18
CA PRO A 19 7.44 -8.43 -12.86
C PRO A 19 8.73 -8.84 -12.11
N PHE A 20 9.54 -9.74 -12.68
CA PHE A 20 10.75 -10.28 -12.05
C PHE A 20 12.06 -9.87 -12.74
N ARG A 21 12.04 -8.85 -13.62
CA ARG A 21 13.27 -8.38 -14.30
C ARG A 21 14.17 -7.61 -13.33
N SER A 22 15.49 -7.79 -13.47
CA SER A 22 16.50 -7.12 -12.63
C SER A 22 16.77 -5.67 -13.04
N GLU A 23 16.43 -5.29 -14.27
CA GLU A 23 16.58 -3.92 -14.77
C GLU A 23 15.35 -3.08 -14.39
N PRO A 24 15.54 -1.81 -13.95
CA PRO A 24 14.42 -0.94 -13.61
C PRO A 24 13.49 -0.73 -14.81
N GLY A 25 12.22 -1.10 -14.66
CA GLY A 25 11.18 -0.83 -15.66
C GLY A 25 10.55 0.55 -15.46
N ASP A 26 9.64 0.96 -16.35
CA ASP A 26 8.95 2.27 -16.28
C ASP A 26 8.30 2.55 -14.92
N ARG A 27 7.76 1.49 -14.26
CA ARG A 27 7.17 1.55 -12.91
C ARG A 27 8.17 1.91 -11.81
N ASP A 28 9.45 1.66 -12.02
CA ASP A 28 10.52 1.97 -11.05
C ASP A 28 11.00 3.41 -11.18
N LEU A 29 10.82 4.01 -12.36
CA LEU A 29 11.17 5.40 -12.65
C LEU A 29 10.05 6.38 -12.29
N ALA A 30 8.80 5.91 -12.21
CA ALA A 30 7.66 6.72 -11.81
C ALA A 30 7.79 7.22 -10.34
N PRO A 31 7.15 8.35 -9.97
CA PRO A 31 7.03 8.77 -8.58
C PRO A 31 6.47 7.64 -7.71
N GLN A 32 7.17 7.29 -6.64
CA GLN A 32 6.82 6.13 -5.82
C GLN A 32 5.86 6.55 -4.71
N PHE A 33 4.73 5.87 -4.62
CA PHE A 33 3.75 6.05 -3.56
C PHE A 33 3.76 4.86 -2.59
N VAL A 34 3.29 5.11 -1.37
CA VAL A 34 3.07 4.09 -0.34
C VAL A 34 1.68 4.24 0.24
N LEU A 35 1.03 3.13 0.56
CA LEU A 35 -0.21 3.12 1.33
C LEU A 35 0.12 3.04 2.83
N PRO A 36 -0.10 4.11 3.61
CA PRO A 36 0.17 4.08 5.05
C PRO A 36 -0.94 3.34 5.79
N LEU A 37 -0.54 2.53 6.77
CA LEU A 37 -1.44 1.96 7.77
C LEU A 37 -0.87 2.24 9.16
N VAL A 38 -1.74 2.52 10.12
CA VAL A 38 -1.40 2.62 11.53
C VAL A 38 -2.24 1.61 12.31
N VAL A 39 -1.59 0.70 13.03
CA VAL A 39 -2.25 -0.22 13.96
C VAL A 39 -2.23 0.41 15.35
N ARG A 40 -3.37 0.41 16.05
CA ARG A 40 -3.44 0.80 17.45
C ARG A 40 -2.90 -0.35 18.31
N ILE A 41 -1.79 -0.09 19.00
CA ILE A 41 -1.14 -1.08 19.88
C ILE A 41 -0.93 -0.45 21.25
N GLU A 42 -1.90 -0.65 22.14
CA GLU A 42 -1.81 -0.20 23.53
C GLU A 42 -0.93 -1.15 24.35
N ARG A 43 -0.21 -0.61 25.35
CA ARG A 43 0.72 -1.44 26.15
C ARG A 43 -0.01 -2.48 27.00
N ALA A 44 -1.17 -2.11 27.56
CA ALA A 44 -1.91 -2.95 28.49
C ALA A 44 -2.77 -4.00 27.79
N ALA A 45 -3.10 -3.78 26.52
CA ALA A 45 -4.00 -4.63 25.74
C ALA A 45 -3.59 -4.58 24.25
N PRO A 46 -2.43 -5.15 23.88
CA PRO A 46 -2.09 -5.30 22.48
C PRO A 46 -3.11 -6.24 21.79
N PRO A 47 -3.48 -5.98 20.53
CA PRO A 47 -4.38 -6.89 19.80
C PRO A 47 -3.68 -8.20 19.45
N ALA A 48 -4.47 -9.26 19.25
CA ALA A 48 -3.98 -10.52 18.71
C ALA A 48 -3.45 -10.32 17.28
N ARG A 49 -2.36 -11.01 16.93
CA ARG A 49 -1.70 -10.93 15.62
C ARG A 49 -2.66 -11.21 14.47
N THR A 50 -3.44 -12.29 14.57
CA THR A 50 -4.41 -12.68 13.54
C THR A 50 -5.45 -11.58 13.33
N ASP A 51 -6.02 -11.04 14.41
CA ASP A 51 -7.02 -9.98 14.30
C ASP A 51 -6.44 -8.68 13.74
N ALA A 52 -5.20 -8.32 14.09
CA ALA A 52 -4.51 -7.17 13.52
C ALA A 52 -4.26 -7.32 12.01
N LEU A 53 -3.80 -8.49 11.56
CA LEU A 53 -3.55 -8.78 10.14
C LEU A 53 -4.85 -8.77 9.33
N GLU A 54 -5.89 -9.45 9.82
CA GLU A 54 -7.20 -9.45 9.17
C GLU A 54 -7.79 -8.03 9.09
N THR A 55 -7.68 -7.26 10.17
CA THR A 55 -8.21 -5.90 10.23
C THR A 55 -7.44 -4.96 9.31
N ALA A 56 -6.12 -5.13 9.19
CA ALA A 56 -5.32 -4.41 8.21
C ALA A 56 -5.72 -4.77 6.76
N ALA A 57 -5.97 -6.05 6.47
CA ALA A 57 -6.44 -6.48 5.16
C ALA A 57 -7.81 -5.87 4.84
N ARG A 58 -8.75 -5.92 5.78
CA ARG A 58 -10.07 -5.27 5.65
C ARG A 58 -9.94 -3.76 5.44
N ALA A 59 -9.04 -3.09 6.15
CA ALA A 59 -8.79 -1.67 5.97
C ALA A 59 -8.34 -1.32 4.54
N VAL A 60 -7.45 -2.11 3.94
CA VAL A 60 -7.04 -1.92 2.54
C VAL A 60 -8.23 -2.06 1.58
N LEU A 61 -9.08 -3.08 1.79
CA LEU A 61 -10.27 -3.30 0.95
C LEU A 61 -11.29 -2.15 1.10
N VAL A 62 -11.49 -1.67 2.33
CA VAL A 62 -12.34 -0.51 2.60
C VAL A 62 -11.80 0.74 1.91
N MET A 63 -10.49 0.98 1.95
CA MET A 63 -9.86 2.09 1.21
C MET A 63 -10.06 1.96 -0.30
N LEU A 64 -9.86 0.77 -0.88
CA LEU A 64 -10.04 0.53 -2.32
C LEU A 64 -11.49 0.74 -2.78
N GLY A 65 -12.46 0.41 -1.92
CA GLY A 65 -13.89 0.54 -2.21
C GLY A 65 -14.51 1.89 -1.84
N ASP A 66 -13.77 2.79 -1.18
CA ASP A 66 -14.30 4.09 -0.78
C ASP A 66 -14.57 4.98 -2.02
N ALA A 67 -15.69 5.70 -2.03
CA ALA A 67 -16.05 6.60 -3.12
C ALA A 67 -14.97 7.68 -3.37
N ARG A 68 -14.24 8.07 -2.34
CA ARG A 68 -13.10 9.00 -2.44
C ARG A 68 -11.92 8.40 -3.19
N SER A 69 -11.78 7.07 -3.21
CA SER A 69 -10.68 6.36 -3.86
C SER A 69 -10.93 5.97 -5.31
N THR A 70 -12.12 6.24 -5.84
CA THR A 70 -12.56 5.77 -7.16
C THR A 70 -13.07 6.92 -8.03
N GLY A 71 -13.11 6.73 -9.35
CA GLY A 71 -13.57 7.75 -10.30
C GLY A 71 -12.83 9.09 -10.13
N ASP A 72 -13.61 10.14 -9.87
CA ASP A 72 -13.17 11.51 -9.61
C ASP A 72 -13.06 11.84 -8.11
N GLY A 73 -13.06 10.82 -7.24
CA GLY A 73 -12.91 10.98 -5.79
C GLY A 73 -11.59 11.64 -5.39
N GLU A 74 -11.59 12.31 -4.23
CA GLU A 74 -10.44 13.11 -3.76
C GLU A 74 -9.12 12.32 -3.62
N TRP A 75 -9.17 11.00 -3.43
CA TRP A 75 -8.02 10.11 -3.29
C TRP A 75 -7.76 9.26 -4.54
N ALA A 76 -8.62 9.35 -5.55
CA ALA A 76 -8.61 8.44 -6.70
C ALA A 76 -7.30 8.52 -7.49
N GLN A 77 -6.72 9.72 -7.66
CA GLN A 77 -5.42 9.86 -8.34
C GLN A 77 -4.29 9.20 -7.54
N ALA A 78 -4.18 9.50 -6.24
CA ALA A 78 -3.16 8.89 -5.39
C ALA A 78 -3.28 7.36 -5.33
N MET A 79 -4.53 6.84 -5.39
CA MET A 79 -4.80 5.41 -5.48
C MET A 79 -4.34 4.81 -6.81
N ARG A 80 -4.52 5.48 -7.94
CA ARG A 80 -3.98 5.05 -9.25
C ARG A 80 -2.46 5.05 -9.24
N ASP A 81 -1.84 6.15 -8.80
CA ASP A 81 -0.38 6.28 -8.75
C ASP A 81 0.28 5.19 -7.88
N TRP A 82 -0.38 4.81 -6.78
CA TRP A 82 0.07 3.70 -5.93
C TRP A 82 -0.13 2.31 -6.54
N GLN A 83 -1.24 2.08 -7.25
CA GLN A 83 -1.56 0.78 -7.87
C GLN A 83 -0.74 0.50 -9.12
N ASP A 84 -0.44 1.54 -9.91
CA ASP A 84 0.28 1.44 -11.18
C ASP A 84 1.81 1.33 -10.97
N ALA A 85 2.30 1.74 -9.80
CA ALA A 85 3.68 1.53 -9.36
C ALA A 85 3.86 0.17 -8.63
N ARG A 86 4.94 0.02 -7.85
CA ARG A 86 5.06 -1.11 -6.93
C ARG A 86 4.11 -0.90 -5.75
N ILE A 87 3.15 -1.81 -5.57
CA ILE A 87 2.18 -1.80 -4.48
C ILE A 87 2.89 -1.95 -3.12
N ARG A 88 3.29 -0.83 -2.51
CA ARG A 88 3.95 -0.79 -1.20
C ARG A 88 2.97 -0.38 -0.10
N LYS A 89 2.98 -1.13 1.00
CA LYS A 89 2.21 -0.83 2.20
C LYS A 89 3.20 -0.63 3.34
N VAL A 90 3.06 0.47 4.09
CA VAL A 90 3.91 0.76 5.25
C VAL A 90 3.04 0.78 6.48
N VAL A 91 3.27 -0.19 7.37
CA VAL A 91 2.55 -0.31 8.63
C VAL A 91 3.38 0.31 9.74
N ARG A 92 2.77 1.19 10.53
CA ARG A 92 3.34 1.77 11.75
C ARG A 92 2.40 1.49 12.93
N ARG A 93 2.90 1.67 14.15
CA ARG A 93 2.09 1.56 15.36
C ARG A 93 1.90 2.89 16.06
N ALA A 94 0.76 3.06 16.70
CA ALA A 94 0.47 4.20 17.56
C ALA A 94 -0.33 3.78 18.79
N ARG A 95 -0.31 4.64 19.81
CA ARG A 95 -1.07 4.48 21.06
C ARG A 95 -1.46 5.84 21.64
N GLY A 96 -2.48 5.88 22.48
CA GLY A 96 -2.87 7.10 23.22
C GLY A 96 -2.90 8.36 22.36
N ALA A 97 -2.07 9.36 22.70
CA ALA A 97 -2.04 10.65 21.98
C ALA A 97 -1.52 10.53 20.54
N GLU A 98 -0.65 9.57 20.22
CA GLU A 98 -0.18 9.34 18.86
C GLU A 98 -1.30 8.79 17.98
N TRP A 99 -2.12 7.89 18.52
CA TRP A 99 -3.29 7.35 17.83
C TRP A 99 -4.29 8.47 17.52
N ARG A 100 -4.64 9.30 18.50
CA ARG A 100 -5.56 10.44 18.31
C ARG A 100 -5.08 11.43 17.23
N ARG A 101 -3.78 11.66 17.13
CA ARG A 101 -3.22 12.53 16.07
C ARG A 101 -3.27 11.85 14.69
N ALA A 102 -3.07 10.54 14.63
CA ALA A 102 -3.24 9.79 13.39
C ALA A 102 -4.72 9.79 12.94
N GLU A 103 -5.67 9.68 13.88
CA GLU A 103 -7.11 9.75 13.60
C GLU A 103 -7.56 11.11 13.04
N ALA A 104 -6.89 12.19 13.42
CA ALA A 104 -7.20 13.53 12.94
C ALA A 104 -6.83 13.77 11.46
N LEU A 105 -5.98 12.93 10.87
CA LEU A 105 -5.64 13.02 9.44
C LEU A 105 -6.70 12.33 8.57
N PRO A 106 -6.89 12.74 7.30
CA PRO A 106 -7.79 12.05 6.37
C PRO A 106 -7.46 10.56 6.25
N GLY A 107 -8.46 9.70 6.39
CA GLY A 107 -8.29 8.26 6.39
C GLY A 107 -9.50 7.55 6.98
N ILE A 108 -9.41 6.22 7.08
CA ILE A 108 -10.51 5.37 7.53
C ILE A 108 -9.99 4.46 8.64
N THR A 109 -10.67 4.48 9.80
CA THR A 109 -10.42 3.53 10.88
C THR A 109 -11.34 2.34 10.69
N VAL A 110 -10.77 1.14 10.72
CA VAL A 110 -11.49 -0.13 10.70
C VAL A 110 -11.23 -0.85 12.01
N THR A 111 -12.30 -1.36 12.60
CA THR A 111 -12.28 -2.10 13.88
C THR A 111 -12.51 -3.59 13.62
N GLY A 112 -11.64 -4.43 14.17
CA GLY A 112 -11.75 -5.88 14.20
C GLY A 112 -12.41 -6.39 15.47
N LYS A 113 -11.99 -7.57 15.95
CA LYS A 113 -12.49 -8.13 17.23
C LYS A 113 -11.96 -7.35 18.43
N GLY A 114 -10.70 -6.92 18.36
CA GLY A 114 -10.00 -6.08 19.35
C GLY A 114 -8.89 -5.21 18.74
N ALA A 115 -8.57 -5.39 17.45
CA ALA A 115 -7.66 -4.54 16.70
C ALA A 115 -8.37 -3.31 16.14
N GLU A 116 -7.67 -2.18 16.12
CA GLU A 116 -8.05 -1.00 15.36
C GLU A 116 -6.93 -0.65 14.41
N VAL A 117 -7.26 -0.50 13.13
CA VAL A 117 -6.30 -0.15 12.08
C VAL A 117 -6.85 1.03 11.31
N ARG A 118 -6.02 2.07 11.16
CA ARG A 118 -6.32 3.23 10.33
C ARG A 118 -5.51 3.15 9.04
N VAL A 119 -6.20 3.21 7.91
CA VAL A 119 -5.61 3.30 6.57
C VAL A 119 -5.74 4.73 6.07
N PHE A 120 -4.72 5.20 5.36
CA PHE A 120 -4.64 6.57 4.84
C PHE A 120 -4.58 6.54 3.32
N PRO A 121 -4.98 7.62 2.64
CA PRO A 121 -4.73 7.77 1.21
C PRO A 121 -3.24 7.58 0.91
N PRO A 122 -2.86 7.02 -0.24
CA PRO A 122 -1.46 6.90 -0.59
C PRO A 122 -0.76 8.24 -0.58
N VAL A 123 0.50 8.24 -0.14
CA VAL A 123 1.35 9.43 -0.08
C VAL A 123 2.63 9.18 -0.87
N PRO A 124 3.26 10.24 -1.43
CA PRO A 124 4.59 10.11 -2.00
C PRO A 124 5.58 9.56 -0.98
N LEU A 125 6.57 8.79 -1.43
CA LEU A 125 7.56 8.14 -0.56
C LEU A 125 8.29 9.13 0.36
N ASP A 126 8.52 10.36 -0.10
CA ASP A 126 9.14 11.48 0.61
C ASP A 126 8.12 12.49 1.18
N GLY A 127 6.83 12.30 0.93
CA GLY A 127 5.73 13.22 1.27
C GLY A 127 4.93 12.84 2.52
N TRP A 128 5.53 12.13 3.48
CA TRP A 128 4.79 11.65 4.65
C TRP A 128 4.28 12.78 5.56
N PRO A 129 3.01 12.74 6.01
CA PRO A 129 2.52 13.63 7.05
C PRO A 129 3.36 13.50 8.32
N LYS A 130 3.75 14.64 8.92
CA LYS A 130 4.64 14.69 10.10
C LYS A 130 4.19 13.78 11.24
N ASP A 131 2.87 13.74 11.49
CA ASP A 131 2.30 12.94 12.56
C ASP A 131 2.40 11.43 12.33
N LEU A 132 2.47 10.98 11.06
CA LEU A 132 2.72 9.58 10.68
C LEU A 132 4.22 9.28 10.58
N ALA A 133 5.01 10.21 10.05
CA ALA A 133 6.45 10.05 9.81
C ALA A 133 7.26 9.75 11.08
N ARG A 134 6.77 10.18 12.25
CA ARG A 134 7.41 9.91 13.55
C ARG A 134 7.02 8.57 14.20
N LEU A 135 5.98 7.89 13.71
CA LEU A 135 5.50 6.64 14.31
C LEU A 135 6.48 5.49 14.02
N GLN A 136 6.58 4.53 14.93
CA GLN A 136 7.54 3.43 14.80
C GLN A 136 6.98 2.32 13.88
N VAL A 137 7.86 1.75 13.05
CA VAL A 137 7.56 0.54 12.26
C VAL A 137 7.80 -0.72 13.10
N SER A 138 8.78 -0.70 14.00
CA SER A 138 9.07 -1.81 14.91
C SER A 138 8.01 -1.99 15.99
N GLY A 139 7.92 -3.19 16.58
CA GLY A 139 6.93 -3.52 17.61
C GLY A 139 5.53 -3.78 17.04
N THR A 140 5.48 -4.18 15.77
CA THR A 140 4.31 -4.77 15.11
C THR A 140 4.32 -6.30 15.13
N ASP A 141 5.35 -6.90 15.73
CA ASP A 141 5.38 -8.31 16.09
C ASP A 141 4.43 -8.50 17.28
N LEU A 142 3.30 -9.14 16.99
CA LEU A 142 2.21 -9.41 17.92
C LEU A 142 2.09 -10.93 18.10
N ASP A 143 1.54 -11.35 19.23
CA ASP A 143 1.27 -12.75 19.54
C ASP A 143 -0.19 -13.12 19.23
N ASP A 144 -0.44 -14.41 19.03
CA ASP A 144 -1.79 -14.99 19.06
C ASP A 144 -2.00 -15.68 20.42
N PRO A 145 -3.24 -15.72 20.95
CA PRO A 145 -3.57 -16.40 22.21
C PRO A 145 -3.42 -17.92 22.14
#